data_AF-W5XQZ8-F1
#
_entry.id   AF-W5XQZ8-F1
#
_cell.length_a   1.000
_cell.length_b   1.000
_cell.length_c   1.000
_cell.angle_alpha   90.00
_cell.angle_beta   90.00
_cell.angle_gamma   90.00
#
_symmetry.space_group_name_H-M   'P 1'
#
loop_
_entity.id
_entity.type
_entity.pdbx_description
1 polymer ?
#
loop_
_entity_poly.entity_id
_entity_poly.type
_entity_poly.pdbx_seq_one_letter_code
_entity_poly.pdbx_strand_id
1 'polypeptide(L)'
;MHWRDRFLYCMEGVNQAAAQTGESKGHYLNITAGTMEEMYKRAEFARDLGSCIVMVDLIIGWTAIQSISNWCRENDMILHYHR
;
A
#
# COMPACT_ATOMS: atom_id res chain seq x y z
N MET A 1 16.48 2.24 -4.96
CA MET A 1 15.46 2.99 -4.19
C MET A 1 14.92 2.08 -3.11
N HIS A 2 15.14 2.40 -1.83
CA HIS A 2 14.55 1.61 -0.75
C HIS A 2 13.04 1.88 -0.68
N TRP A 3 12.25 0.88 -0.26
CA TRP A 3 10.80 0.97 -0.35
C TRP A 3 10.22 2.05 0.58
N ARG A 4 10.84 2.23 1.76
CA ARG A 4 10.38 3.20 2.76
C ARG A 4 10.51 4.63 2.26
N ASP A 5 11.62 4.97 1.61
CA ASP A 5 11.85 6.30 1.02
C ASP A 5 10.80 6.58 -0.06
N ARG A 6 10.52 5.59 -0.91
CA ARG A 6 9.47 5.70 -1.94
C ARG A 6 8.12 6.03 -1.31
N PHE A 7 7.73 5.35 -0.23
CA PHE A 7 6.44 5.57 0.42
C PHE A 7 6.30 7.00 0.95
N LEU A 8 7.35 7.52 1.59
CA LEU A 8 7.38 8.88 2.11
C LEU A 8 7.20 9.92 0.99
N TYR A 9 8.01 9.85 -0.06
CA TYR A 9 7.93 10.81 -1.17
C TYR A 9 6.63 10.68 -1.97
N CYS A 10 6.10 9.46 -2.14
CA CYS A 10 4.80 9.26 -2.79
C CYS A 10 3.66 9.91 -1.99
N MET A 11 3.64 9.73 -0.67
CA MET A 11 2.58 10.31 0.16
C MET A 11 2.68 11.83 0.26
N GLU A 12 3.88 12.40 0.23
CA GLU A 12 4.07 13.85 0.06
C GLU A 12 3.43 14.34 -1.25
N GLY A 13 3.72 13.68 -2.37
CA GLY A 13 3.14 14.02 -3.67
C GLY A 13 1.62 13.84 -3.74
N VAL A 14 1.08 12.78 -3.13
CA VAL A 14 -0.37 12.54 -3.04
C VAL A 14 -1.06 13.67 -2.28
N ASN A 15 -0.53 14.04 -1.12
CA ASN A 15 -1.11 15.10 -0.29
C ASN A 15 -1.01 16.48 -0.96
N GLN A 16 0.13 16.79 -1.59
CA GLN A 16 0.30 18.01 -2.35
C GLN A 16 -0.70 18.10 -3.52
N ALA A 17 -0.85 17.02 -4.29
CA ALA A 17 -1.81 16.98 -5.39
C ALA A 17 -3.25 17.11 -4.90
N ALA A 18 -3.61 16.43 -3.81
CA ALA A 18 -4.95 16.53 -3.22
C ALA A 18 -5.26 17.96 -2.75
N ALA A 19 -4.30 18.63 -2.11
CA ALA A 19 -4.44 20.01 -1.66
C ALA A 19 -4.61 21.00 -2.82
N GLN A 20 -3.95 20.76 -3.96
CA GLN A 20 -4.04 21.64 -5.13
C GLN A 20 -5.32 21.45 -5.93
N THR A 21 -5.84 20.22 -6.02
CA THR A 21 -7.01 19.93 -6.88
C THR A 21 -8.32 19.87 -6.11
N GLY A 22 -8.29 19.70 -4.78
CA GLY A 22 -9.49 19.45 -3.96
C GLY A 22 -10.13 18.08 -4.20
N GLU A 23 -9.42 17.15 -4.85
CA GLU A 23 -9.90 15.79 -5.13
C GLU A 23 -9.12 14.78 -4.30
N SER A 24 -9.76 13.68 -3.93
CA SER A 24 -9.05 12.54 -3.32
C SER A 24 -8.04 11.96 -4.30
N LYS A 25 -6.78 11.86 -3.85
CA LYS A 25 -5.68 11.23 -4.60
C LYS A 25 -5.18 10.00 -3.85
N GLY A 26 -4.47 9.14 -4.56
CA GLY A 26 -3.85 7.94 -4.00
C GLY A 26 -2.74 7.43 -4.90
N HIS A 27 -1.88 6.58 -4.34
CA HIS A 27 -0.82 5.91 -5.07
C HIS A 27 -0.77 4.45 -4.64
N TYR A 28 -0.67 3.53 -5.60
CA TYR A 28 -0.65 2.10 -5.31
C TYR A 28 0.71 1.72 -4.69
N LEU A 29 0.83 1.84 -3.38
CA LEU A 29 2.05 1.51 -2.67
C LEU A 29 2.26 -0.02 -2.71
N ASN A 30 3.23 -0.47 -3.51
CA ASN A 30 3.51 -1.90 -3.64
C ASN A 30 4.13 -2.47 -2.36
N ILE A 31 3.39 -3.38 -1.72
CA ILE A 31 3.77 -4.07 -0.48
C ILE A 31 4.29 -5.50 -0.72
N THR A 32 4.31 -5.99 -1.97
CA THR A 32 4.91 -7.28 -2.34
C THR A 32 6.32 -7.42 -1.77
N ALA A 33 6.56 -8.50 -1.05
CA ALA A 33 7.83 -8.80 -0.41
C ALA A 33 8.13 -10.30 -0.42
N GLY A 34 9.38 -10.67 -0.11
CA GLY A 34 9.81 -12.07 -0.11
C GLY A 34 9.33 -12.88 1.09
N THR A 35 8.87 -12.24 2.17
CA THR A 35 8.29 -12.90 3.35
C THR A 35 7.04 -12.16 3.82
N MET A 36 6.18 -12.86 4.57
CA MET A 36 4.94 -12.29 5.13
C MET A 36 5.24 -11.15 6.11
N GLU A 37 6.28 -11.28 6.93
CA GLU A 37 6.66 -10.29 7.94
C GLU A 37 7.07 -8.97 7.27
N GLU A 38 7.83 -9.04 6.17
CA GLU A 38 8.21 -7.84 5.42
C GLU A 38 7.01 -7.23 4.69
N MET A 39 6.08 -8.05 4.18
CA MET A 39 4.85 -7.57 3.57
C MET A 39 3.98 -6.83 4.60
N TYR A 40 3.79 -7.37 5.80
CA TYR A 40 3.04 -6.70 6.87
C TYR A 40 3.72 -5.42 7.34
N LYS A 41 5.05 -5.39 7.50
CA LYS A 41 5.78 -4.14 7.83
C LYS A 41 5.51 -3.03 6.81
N ARG A 42 5.47 -3.37 5.52
CA ARG A 42 5.15 -2.41 4.46
C ARG A 42 3.69 -1.96 4.51
N ALA A 43 2.76 -2.89 4.73
CA ALA A 43 1.34 -2.59 4.83
C ALA A 43 1.02 -1.69 6.04
N GLU A 44 1.57 -2.01 7.21
CA GLU A 44 1.43 -1.20 8.42
C GLU A 44 2.01 0.20 8.21
N PHE A 45 3.19 0.31 7.61
CA PHE A 45 3.76 1.62 7.32
C PHE A 45 2.92 2.43 6.32
N ALA A 46 2.34 1.80 5.30
CA ALA A 46 1.42 2.48 4.38
C ALA A 46 0.16 3.01 5.09
N ARG A 47 -0.40 2.23 6.03
CA ARG A 47 -1.53 2.65 6.86
C ARG A 47 -1.14 3.81 7.78
N ASP A 48 0.00 3.73 8.45
CA ASP A 48 0.47 4.76 9.38
C ASP A 48 0.76 6.09 8.66
N LEU A 49 1.12 6.06 7.37
CA LEU A 49 1.22 7.24 6.51
C LEU A 49 -0.13 7.78 6.01
N GLY A 50 -1.23 7.07 6.24
CA GLY A 50 -2.56 7.44 5.78
C GLY A 50 -2.84 7.15 4.30
N SER A 51 -2.18 6.16 3.70
CA SER A 51 -2.53 5.74 2.34
C SER A 51 -3.93 5.14 2.29
N CYS A 52 -4.70 5.47 1.26
CA CYS A 52 -6.03 4.88 1.03
C CYS A 52 -5.98 3.56 0.25
N ILE A 53 -4.82 3.22 -0.35
CA ILE A 53 -4.67 2.07 -1.24
C ILE A 53 -3.25 1.50 -1.21
N VAL A 54 -3.15 0.17 -1.30
CA VAL A 54 -1.91 -0.58 -1.52
C VAL A 54 -2.07 -1.53 -2.69
N MET A 55 -0.97 -2.06 -3.20
CA MET A 55 -0.99 -3.10 -4.23
C MET A 55 -0.13 -4.31 -3.89
N VAL A 56 -0.56 -5.44 -4.45
CA VAL A 56 0.18 -6.71 -4.44
C VAL A 56 0.23 -7.31 -5.85
N ASP A 57 1.27 -8.09 -6.09
CA ASP A 57 1.46 -8.83 -7.33
C ASP A 57 0.92 -10.26 -7.17
N LEU A 58 0.31 -10.82 -8.22
CA LEU A 58 -0.28 -12.18 -8.20
C LEU A 58 0.74 -13.26 -7.78
N ILE A 59 2.03 -13.02 -8.04
CA ILE A 59 3.13 -13.95 -7.74
C ILE A 59 3.37 -14.20 -6.25
N ILE A 60 2.80 -13.40 -5.34
CA ILE A 60 2.94 -13.64 -3.88
C ILE A 60 2.21 -14.91 -3.41
N GLY A 61 1.32 -15.45 -4.24
CA GLY A 61 0.59 -16.69 -3.98
C GLY A 61 -0.67 -16.51 -3.14
N TRP A 62 -1.65 -17.41 -3.35
CA TRP A 62 -3.01 -17.29 -2.81
C TRP A 62 -3.09 -17.18 -1.28
N THR A 63 -2.18 -17.84 -0.55
CA THR A 63 -2.13 -17.74 0.92
C THR A 63 -1.80 -16.33 1.39
N ALA A 64 -0.79 -15.68 0.77
CA ALA A 64 -0.42 -14.30 1.10
C ALA A 64 -1.54 -13.33 0.68
N ILE A 65 -2.15 -13.57 -0.48
CA ILE A 65 -3.29 -12.82 -1.02
C ILE A 65 -4.48 -12.81 -0.05
N GLN A 66 -4.89 -13.96 0.47
CA GLN A 66 -6.00 -14.03 1.41
C GLN A 66 -5.67 -13.34 2.74
N SER A 67 -4.45 -13.57 3.24
CA SER A 67 -3.96 -12.97 4.49
C SER A 67 -3.97 -11.44 4.43
N ILE A 68 -3.47 -10.87 3.33
CA ILE A 68 -3.44 -9.40 3.18
C ILE A 68 -4.81 -8.81 2.85
N SER A 69 -5.69 -9.57 2.18
CA SER A 69 -7.08 -9.15 1.93
C SER A 69 -7.86 -8.99 3.24
N ASN A 70 -7.71 -9.95 4.16
CA ASN A 70 -8.32 -9.86 5.50
C ASN A 70 -7.76 -8.68 6.28
N TRP A 71 -6.44 -8.51 6.27
CA TRP A 71 -5.80 -7.37 6.94
C TRP A 71 -6.25 -6.03 6.36
N CYS A 72 -6.39 -5.89 5.03
CA CYS A 72 -6.89 -4.66 4.40
C CYS A 72 -8.33 -4.35 4.82
N ARG A 73 -9.18 -5.38 4.99
CA ARG A 73 -10.54 -5.21 5.50
C ARG A 73 -10.55 -4.69 6.94
N GLU A 74 -9.66 -5.19 7.79
CA GLU A 74 -9.56 -4.78 9.20
C GLU A 74 -8.93 -3.40 9.39
N ASN A 75 -8.26 -2.87 8.36
CA ASN A 75 -7.53 -1.59 8.39
C ASN A 75 -8.07 -0.57 7.38
N ASP A 76 -9.31 -0.75 6.91
CA ASP A 76 -10.00 0.16 5.98
C ASP A 76 -9.18 0.55 4.74
N MET A 77 -8.44 -0.39 4.16
CA MET A 77 -7.59 -0.16 2.99
C MET A 77 -8.12 -0.82 1.71
N ILE A 78 -8.01 -0.08 0.60
CA ILE A 78 -8.26 -0.63 -0.74
C ILE A 78 -7.05 -1.46 -1.17
N LEU A 79 -7.30 -2.63 -1.75
CA LEU A 79 -6.27 -3.55 -2.24
C LEU A 79 -6.34 -3.66 -3.77
N HIS A 80 -5.30 -3.21 -4.45
CA HIS A 80 -5.12 -3.39 -5.91
C HIS A 80 -4.35 -4.68 -6.21
N TYR A 81 -4.83 -5.44 -7.21
CA TYR A 81 -4.17 -6.65 -7.71
C TYR A 81 -3.52 -6.41 -9.07
N HIS A 82 -2.21 -6.60 -9.12
CA HIS A 82 -1.47 -6.69 -10.37
C HIS A 82 -1.32 -8.15 -10.80
N ARG A 83 -1.55 -8.45 -12.08
CA ARG A 83 -1.36 -9.78 -12.67
C ARG A 83 -0.10 -9.81 -13.52
#